data_AF-A0A093XEC1-F1
#
_entry.id   AF-A0A093XEC1-F1
#
_cell.length_a   1.000
_cell.length_b   1.000
_cell.length_c   1.000
_cell.angle_alpha   90.00
_cell.angle_beta   90.00
_cell.angle_gamma   90.00
#
_symmetry.space_group_name_H-M   'P 1'
#
loop_
_entity.id
_entity.type
_entity.pdbx_description
1 polymer ?
#
loop_
_entity_poly.entity_id
_entity_poly.type
_entity_poly.pdbx_seq_one_letter_code
_entity_poly.pdbx_strand_id
1 'polypeptide(L)'
;MNSWMENVIEKEIPEMTVEYGDVPPPYFLYPGVHPFSICWRMGSGETHWMVFGAWWERQEAVWNEEQKIEYFRKYPPPPLWLAWTVRLLWLPEDEELSPDPLESDYSAYFAKAEALGLGTGEECKHAWRTFNEDALERVKRQEEKEEELKKREKEEKEVEEAKEE
;
A
#
# COMPACT_ATOMS: atom_id res chain seq x y z
N MET A 1 -17.43 8.28 10.97
CA MET A 1 -16.81 8.72 9.71
C MET A 1 -17.58 9.94 9.22
N ASN A 2 -16.96 10.87 8.48
CA ASN A 2 -17.70 12.05 7.98
C ASN A 2 -18.55 11.63 6.78
N SER A 3 -19.79 12.14 6.69
CA SER A 3 -20.76 11.76 5.65
C SER A 3 -20.22 11.85 4.21
N TRP A 4 -19.31 12.78 3.91
CA TRP A 4 -18.66 12.85 2.60
C TRP A 4 -17.79 11.62 2.29
N MET A 5 -17.01 11.13 3.26
CA MET A 5 -16.15 9.97 3.06
C MET A 5 -16.96 8.67 2.92
N GLU A 6 -18.04 8.54 3.69
CA GLU A 6 -18.99 7.42 3.52
C GLU A 6 -19.55 7.39 2.09
N ASN A 7 -19.97 8.54 1.55
CA ASN A 7 -20.46 8.63 0.17
C ASN A 7 -19.39 8.27 -0.86
N VAL A 8 -18.12 8.65 -0.63
CA VAL A 8 -17.00 8.26 -1.50
C VAL A 8 -16.80 6.74 -1.46
N ILE A 9 -16.76 6.14 -0.28
CA ILE A 9 -16.58 4.70 -0.10
C ILE A 9 -17.69 3.91 -0.80
N GLU A 10 -18.97 4.29 -0.60
CA GLU A 10 -20.09 3.58 -1.21
C GLU A 10 -20.13 3.72 -2.74
N LYS A 11 -19.49 4.74 -3.30
CA LYS A 11 -19.36 4.93 -4.75
C LYS A 11 -18.18 4.14 -5.32
N GLU A 12 -17.01 4.23 -4.70
CA GLU A 12 -15.75 3.67 -5.22
C GLU A 12 -15.71 2.14 -5.14
N ILE A 13 -16.29 1.53 -4.10
CA ILE A 13 -16.31 0.06 -3.95
C ILE A 13 -16.95 -0.62 -5.17
N PRO A 14 -18.18 -0.26 -5.60
CA PRO A 14 -18.77 -0.80 -6.81
C PRO A 14 -17.94 -0.55 -8.07
N GLU A 15 -17.38 0.65 -8.24
CA GLU A 15 -16.58 1.01 -9.41
C GLU A 15 -15.33 0.13 -9.53
N MET A 16 -14.57 -0.01 -8.44
CA MET A 16 -13.41 -0.90 -8.39
C MET A 16 -13.79 -2.37 -8.58
N THR A 17 -14.90 -2.81 -8.00
CA THR A 17 -15.38 -4.19 -8.14
C THR A 17 -15.77 -4.49 -9.60
N VAL A 18 -16.35 -3.52 -10.32
CA VAL A 18 -16.64 -3.66 -11.76
C VAL A 18 -15.35 -3.74 -12.59
N GLU A 19 -14.34 -2.95 -12.25
CA GLU A 19 -13.09 -2.88 -13.02
C GLU A 19 -12.16 -4.08 -12.77
N TYR A 20 -11.97 -4.46 -11.51
CA TYR A 20 -10.98 -5.46 -11.09
C TYR A 20 -11.61 -6.78 -10.62
N GLY A 21 -12.94 -6.85 -10.53
CA GLY A 21 -13.70 -7.98 -9.96
C GLY A 21 -13.80 -7.93 -8.43
N ASP A 22 -12.91 -7.20 -7.75
CA ASP A 22 -12.85 -6.98 -6.30
C ASP A 22 -12.21 -5.59 -6.05
N VAL A 23 -12.16 -5.11 -4.81
CA VAL A 23 -11.32 -3.94 -4.49
C VAL A 23 -9.86 -4.40 -4.35
N PRO A 24 -8.90 -3.92 -5.17
CA PRO A 24 -7.51 -4.35 -5.08
C PRO A 24 -6.85 -3.91 -3.76
N PRO A 25 -5.77 -4.58 -3.31
CA PRO A 25 -5.06 -4.18 -2.11
C PRO A 25 -4.23 -2.92 -2.38
N PRO A 26 -3.84 -2.16 -1.34
CA PRO A 26 -3.17 -0.87 -1.51
C PRO A 26 -1.90 -0.93 -2.38
N TYR A 27 -1.10 -1.99 -2.26
CA TYR A 27 0.12 -2.18 -3.04
C TYR A 27 -0.10 -2.47 -4.53
N PHE A 28 -1.32 -2.84 -4.94
CA PHE A 28 -1.64 -3.09 -6.34
C PHE A 28 -1.79 -1.77 -7.11
N LEU A 29 -2.53 -0.80 -6.55
CA LEU A 29 -2.70 0.53 -7.17
C LEU A 29 -1.50 1.45 -6.92
N TYR A 30 -0.76 1.25 -5.83
CA TYR A 30 0.41 2.06 -5.47
C TYR A 30 1.66 1.17 -5.31
N PRO A 31 2.18 0.60 -6.41
CA PRO A 31 3.33 -0.29 -6.36
C PRO A 31 4.57 0.44 -5.83
N GLY A 32 5.37 -0.25 -5.01
CA GLY A 32 6.61 0.28 -4.44
C GLY A 32 6.44 1.27 -3.28
N VAL A 33 5.20 1.62 -2.92
CA VAL A 33 4.91 2.45 -1.76
C VAL A 33 5.01 1.62 -0.48
N HIS A 34 5.72 2.13 0.53
CA HIS A 34 5.86 1.46 1.82
C HIS A 34 4.53 1.47 2.60
N PRO A 35 4.19 0.42 3.38
CA PRO A 35 2.98 0.39 4.22
C PRO A 35 2.86 1.56 5.21
N PHE A 36 3.98 2.16 5.61
CA PHE A 36 4.05 3.33 6.50
C PHE A 36 4.27 4.67 5.78
N SER A 37 4.11 4.70 4.46
CA SER A 37 4.21 5.94 3.70
C SER A 37 3.16 6.97 4.15
N ILE A 38 3.53 8.26 4.10
CA ILE A 38 2.61 9.36 4.39
C ILE A 38 1.44 9.43 3.41
N CYS A 39 1.57 8.88 2.20
CA CYS A 39 0.49 8.88 1.20
C CYS A 39 -0.77 8.15 1.66
N TRP A 40 -0.69 7.27 2.67
CA TRP A 40 -1.85 6.60 3.25
C TRP A 40 -2.64 7.47 4.22
N ARG A 41 -2.11 8.65 4.56
CA ARG A 41 -2.72 9.61 5.50
C ARG A 41 -3.17 10.90 4.81
N MET A 42 -2.95 11.03 3.51
CA MET A 42 -3.38 12.18 2.73
C MET A 42 -3.57 11.86 1.25
N GLY A 43 -4.56 12.50 0.62
CA GLY A 43 -4.78 12.45 -0.82
C GLY A 43 -5.39 11.13 -1.29
N SER A 44 -5.09 10.73 -2.53
CA SER A 44 -5.70 9.55 -3.16
C SER A 44 -5.32 8.23 -2.48
N GLY A 45 -4.13 8.17 -1.87
CA GLY A 45 -3.70 6.98 -1.12
C GLY A 45 -4.55 6.76 0.14
N GLU A 46 -4.85 7.81 0.89
CA GLU A 46 -5.78 7.75 2.03
C GLU A 46 -7.18 7.32 1.60
N THR A 47 -7.70 7.90 0.51
CA THR A 47 -9.02 7.52 0.00
C THR A 47 -9.06 6.04 -0.35
N HIS A 48 -8.07 5.53 -1.09
CA HIS A 48 -8.02 4.10 -1.42
C HIS A 48 -7.84 3.22 -0.18
N TRP A 49 -7.05 3.65 0.81
CA TRP A 49 -6.89 2.93 2.07
C TRP A 49 -8.22 2.76 2.81
N MET A 50 -9.04 3.83 2.87
CA MET A 50 -10.36 3.79 3.48
C MET A 50 -11.36 2.94 2.68
N VAL A 51 -11.33 3.02 1.34
CA VAL A 51 -12.15 2.19 0.45
C VAL A 51 -11.81 0.71 0.63
N PHE A 52 -10.51 0.36 0.62
CA PHE A 52 -10.04 -1.00 0.85
C PHE A 52 -10.45 -1.50 2.23
N GLY A 53 -10.23 -0.71 3.30
CA GLY A 53 -10.59 -1.08 4.66
C GLY A 53 -12.08 -1.37 4.81
N ALA A 54 -12.94 -0.46 4.35
CA ALA A 54 -14.39 -0.63 4.40
C ALA A 54 -14.89 -1.81 3.57
N TRP A 55 -14.24 -2.10 2.43
CA TRP A 55 -14.55 -3.29 1.65
C TRP A 55 -14.08 -4.58 2.33
N TRP A 56 -12.87 -4.59 2.87
CA TRP A 56 -12.29 -5.73 3.57
C TRP A 56 -13.13 -6.13 4.79
N GLU A 57 -13.56 -5.16 5.60
CA GLU A 57 -14.45 -5.40 6.75
C GLU A 57 -15.76 -6.11 6.32
N ARG A 58 -16.33 -5.72 5.17
CA ARG A 58 -17.53 -6.38 4.62
C ARG A 58 -17.25 -7.83 4.21
N GLN A 59 -16.08 -8.07 3.60
CA GLN A 59 -15.69 -9.42 3.18
C GLN A 59 -15.33 -10.30 4.37
N GLU A 60 -14.60 -9.78 5.34
CA GLU A 60 -14.19 -10.50 6.54
C GLU A 60 -15.38 -11.02 7.36
N ALA A 61 -16.51 -10.30 7.34
CA ALA A 61 -17.74 -10.74 7.97
C ALA A 61 -18.35 -12.01 7.34
N VAL A 62 -17.99 -12.37 6.10
CA VAL A 62 -18.61 -13.46 5.34
C VAL A 62 -17.62 -14.47 4.76
N TRP A 63 -16.34 -14.10 4.57
CA TRP A 63 -15.31 -14.94 3.98
C TRP A 63 -14.66 -15.83 5.03
N ASN A 64 -14.41 -17.08 4.64
CA ASN A 64 -13.50 -17.97 5.37
C ASN A 64 -12.04 -17.68 5.02
N GLU A 65 -11.12 -18.37 5.71
CA GLU A 65 -9.68 -18.22 5.50
C GLU A 65 -9.28 -18.57 4.05
N GLU A 66 -9.86 -19.61 3.46
CA GLU A 66 -9.54 -20.00 2.09
C GLU A 66 -9.88 -18.91 1.07
N GLN A 67 -11.02 -18.22 1.23
CA GLN A 67 -11.42 -17.11 0.37
C GLN A 67 -10.48 -15.91 0.54
N LYS A 68 -10.05 -15.60 1.77
CA LYS A 68 -9.05 -14.54 2.02
C LYS A 68 -7.71 -14.90 1.38
N ILE A 69 -7.29 -16.17 1.45
CA ILE A 69 -6.05 -16.65 0.80
C ILE A 69 -6.16 -16.54 -0.73
N GLU A 70 -7.29 -16.93 -1.33
CA GLU A 70 -7.52 -16.81 -2.78
C GLU A 70 -7.44 -15.35 -3.25
N TYR A 71 -7.94 -14.41 -2.45
CA TYR A 71 -7.77 -12.98 -2.71
C TYR A 71 -6.29 -12.58 -2.79
N PHE A 72 -5.46 -13.04 -1.86
CA PHE A 72 -4.01 -12.77 -1.88
C PHE A 72 -3.24 -13.61 -2.91
N ARG A 73 -3.81 -14.70 -3.43
CA ARG A 73 -3.28 -15.38 -4.63
C ARG A 73 -3.57 -14.61 -5.90
N LYS A 74 -4.75 -13.98 -6.00
CA LYS A 74 -5.12 -13.08 -7.10
C LYS A 74 -4.25 -11.81 -7.08
N TYR A 75 -3.93 -11.30 -5.90
CA TYR A 75 -3.08 -10.13 -5.69
C TYR A 75 -1.85 -10.46 -4.82
N PRO A 76 -0.82 -11.14 -5.36
CA PRO A 76 0.35 -11.55 -4.58
C PRO A 76 1.01 -10.34 -3.91
N PRO A 77 1.27 -10.40 -2.59
CA PRO A 77 1.89 -9.28 -1.90
C PRO A 77 3.37 -9.17 -2.30
N PRO A 78 3.87 -7.98 -2.62
CA PRO A 78 5.31 -7.77 -2.72
C PRO A 78 5.95 -7.96 -1.33
N PRO A 79 7.25 -8.30 -1.25
CA PRO A 79 7.91 -8.60 0.03
C PRO A 79 7.70 -7.55 1.12
N LEU A 80 7.70 -6.27 0.74
CA LEU A 80 7.49 -5.15 1.66
C LEU A 80 6.11 -5.16 2.37
N TRP A 81 5.12 -5.81 1.76
CA TRP A 81 3.74 -5.90 2.23
C TRP A 81 3.38 -7.27 2.81
N LEU A 82 4.33 -8.21 2.87
CA LEU A 82 4.06 -9.55 3.40
C LEU A 82 3.67 -9.49 4.88
N ALA A 83 4.38 -8.69 5.70
CA ALA A 83 4.04 -8.49 7.11
C ALA A 83 2.60 -7.97 7.30
N TRP A 84 2.18 -6.99 6.49
CA TRP A 84 0.81 -6.49 6.51
C TRP A 84 -0.20 -7.57 6.09
N THR A 85 0.12 -8.35 5.06
CA THR A 85 -0.76 -9.42 4.54
C THR A 85 -0.98 -10.51 5.57
N VAL A 86 0.09 -10.98 6.22
CA VAL A 86 -0.06 -12.03 7.25
C VAL A 86 -0.78 -11.52 8.49
N ARG A 87 -0.64 -10.23 8.82
CA ARG A 87 -1.45 -9.59 9.86
C ARG A 87 -2.93 -9.64 9.51
N LEU A 88 -3.28 -9.23 8.29
CA LEU A 88 -4.67 -9.19 7.83
C LEU A 88 -5.30 -10.59 7.72
N LEU A 89 -4.49 -11.62 7.44
CA LEU A 89 -4.98 -13.00 7.31
C LEU A 89 -5.18 -13.70 8.65
N TRP A 90 -4.24 -13.56 9.58
CA TRP A 90 -4.14 -14.47 10.72
C TRP A 90 -3.86 -13.80 12.06
N LEU A 91 -3.51 -12.52 12.11
CA LEU A 91 -3.21 -11.86 13.37
C LEU A 91 -4.52 -11.40 14.03
N PRO A 92 -4.86 -11.89 15.23
CA PRO A 92 -6.00 -11.40 15.99
C PRO A 92 -5.87 -9.89 16.30
N GLU A 93 -7.00 -9.20 16.42
CA GLU A 93 -7.00 -7.76 16.75
C GLU A 93 -6.34 -7.44 18.11
N ASP A 94 -6.36 -8.40 19.06
CA ASP A 94 -5.81 -8.24 20.40
C ASP A 94 -4.31 -8.59 20.51
N GLU A 95 -3.68 -9.04 19.42
CA GLU A 95 -2.26 -9.40 19.44
C GLU A 95 -1.35 -8.16 19.25
N GLU A 96 -0.55 -7.86 20.29
CA GLU A 96 0.37 -6.72 20.32
C GLU A 96 1.71 -7.02 19.62
N LEU A 97 1.69 -7.31 18.32
CA LEU A 97 2.92 -7.29 17.51
C LEU A 97 3.13 -5.89 16.89
N SER A 98 4.37 -5.41 16.89
CA SER A 98 4.76 -4.24 16.08
C SER A 98 4.49 -4.58 14.60
N PRO A 99 3.86 -3.69 13.81
CA PRO A 99 3.69 -3.95 12.39
C PRO A 99 5.01 -3.93 11.59
N ASP A 100 6.13 -3.51 12.21
CA ASP A 100 7.47 -3.69 11.66
C ASP A 100 7.97 -5.14 11.87
N PRO A 101 8.21 -5.92 10.80
CA PRO A 101 8.69 -7.29 10.89
C PRO A 101 10.14 -7.43 11.38
N LEU A 102 10.87 -6.34 11.55
CA LEU A 102 12.20 -6.30 12.18
C LEU A 102 12.11 -6.16 13.70
N GLU A 103 10.97 -5.69 14.22
CA GLU A 103 10.76 -5.43 15.66
C GLU A 103 9.90 -6.50 16.34
N SER A 104 9.27 -7.40 15.59
CA SER A 104 8.37 -8.43 16.12
C SER A 104 8.53 -9.77 15.43
N ASP A 105 8.21 -10.84 16.15
CA ASP A 105 8.38 -12.20 15.65
C ASP A 105 7.15 -12.68 14.87
N TYR A 106 7.23 -12.58 13.55
CA TYR A 106 6.24 -13.11 12.61
C TYR A 106 6.54 -14.53 12.12
N SER A 107 7.52 -15.24 12.68
CA SER A 107 8.06 -16.47 12.08
C SER A 107 6.99 -17.54 11.82
N ALA A 108 6.04 -17.71 12.74
CA ALA A 108 4.94 -18.67 12.56
C ALA A 108 4.02 -18.28 11.39
N TYR A 109 3.72 -16.98 11.25
CA TYR A 109 2.88 -16.45 10.18
C TYR A 109 3.59 -16.46 8.83
N PHE A 110 4.89 -16.15 8.78
CA PHE A 110 5.69 -16.25 7.57
C PHE A 110 5.86 -17.69 7.09
N ALA A 111 6.02 -18.66 8.00
CA ALA A 111 6.06 -20.07 7.61
C ALA A 111 4.74 -20.52 6.95
N LYS A 112 3.59 -20.05 7.45
CA LYS A 112 2.29 -20.28 6.79
C LYS A 112 2.21 -19.64 5.41
N ALA A 113 2.62 -18.37 5.29
CA ALA A 113 2.63 -17.66 4.02
C ALA A 113 3.53 -18.32 2.97
N GLU A 114 4.71 -18.78 3.36
CA GLU A 114 5.65 -19.49 2.51
C GLU A 114 5.06 -20.82 2.01
N ALA A 115 4.45 -21.61 2.92
CA ALA A 115 3.78 -22.86 2.55
C ALA A 115 2.62 -22.66 1.56
N LEU A 116 2.02 -21.46 1.53
CA LEU A 116 0.97 -21.07 0.60
C LEU A 116 1.48 -20.39 -0.68
N GLY A 117 2.79 -20.13 -0.79
CA GLY A 117 3.41 -19.47 -1.93
C GLY A 117 3.20 -17.96 -1.99
N LEU A 118 2.88 -17.31 -0.86
CA LEU A 118 2.63 -15.85 -0.78
C LEU A 118 3.91 -15.02 -0.63
N GLY A 119 5.05 -15.66 -0.31
CA GLY A 119 6.35 -15.01 -0.11
C GLY A 119 7.02 -15.46 1.20
N THR A 120 8.29 -15.09 1.39
CA THR A 120 9.07 -15.50 2.56
C THR A 120 9.31 -14.37 3.55
N GLY A 121 9.45 -14.74 4.84
CA GLY A 121 9.83 -13.80 5.89
C GLY A 121 11.22 -13.20 5.68
N GLU A 122 12.14 -13.93 5.04
CA GLU A 122 13.48 -13.44 4.72
C GLU A 122 13.44 -12.33 3.67
N GLU A 123 12.69 -12.52 2.58
CA GLU A 123 12.48 -11.49 1.56
C GLU A 123 11.79 -10.25 2.16
N CYS A 124 10.79 -10.45 3.01
CA CYS A 124 10.11 -9.35 3.71
C CYS A 124 11.10 -8.54 4.56
N LYS A 125 11.85 -9.19 5.46
CA LYS A 125 12.82 -8.51 6.32
C LYS A 125 13.98 -7.90 5.54
N HIS A 126 14.35 -8.49 4.41
CA HIS A 126 15.36 -7.91 3.52
C HIS A 126 14.83 -6.63 2.86
N ALA A 127 13.62 -6.66 2.29
CA ALA A 127 12.99 -5.50 1.67
C ALA A 127 12.81 -4.34 2.66
N TRP A 128 12.41 -4.61 3.90
CA TRP A 128 12.30 -3.59 4.96
C TRP A 128 13.65 -2.97 5.30
N ARG A 129 14.72 -3.79 5.47
CA ARG A 129 16.07 -3.28 5.73
C ARG A 129 16.58 -2.41 4.59
N THR A 130 16.49 -2.90 3.36
CA THR A 130 16.93 -2.16 2.17
C THR A 130 16.16 -0.86 2.00
N PHE A 131 14.84 -0.87 2.24
CA PHE A 131 14.06 0.35 2.23
C PHE A 131 14.57 1.32 3.30
N ASN A 132 14.77 0.89 4.54
CA ASN A 132 15.24 1.78 5.61
C ASN A 132 16.65 2.32 5.35
N GLU A 133 17.57 1.51 4.83
CA GLU A 133 18.95 1.91 4.51
C GLU A 133 19.02 2.91 3.35
N ASP A 134 18.20 2.75 2.32
CA ASP A 134 18.13 3.65 1.15
C ASP A 134 17.33 4.94 1.44
N ALA A 135 16.87 5.17 2.69
CA ALA A 135 16.05 6.34 3.03
C ALA A 135 16.72 7.67 2.69
N LEU A 136 17.99 7.84 3.03
CA LEU A 136 18.73 9.08 2.75
C LEU A 136 18.90 9.31 1.23
N GLU A 137 19.19 8.26 0.49
CA GLU A 137 19.35 8.35 -0.96
C GLU A 137 18.00 8.58 -1.67
N ARG A 138 16.88 8.08 -1.15
CA ARG A 138 15.54 8.46 -1.63
C ARG A 138 15.22 9.92 -1.43
N VAL A 139 15.57 10.47 -0.27
CA VAL A 139 15.36 11.90 0.01
C VAL A 139 16.16 12.75 -0.99
N LYS A 140 17.44 12.44 -1.21
CA LYS A 140 18.26 13.13 -2.22
C LYS A 140 17.66 13.05 -3.62
N ARG A 141 17.27 11.84 -4.08
CA ARG A 141 16.65 11.66 -5.40
C ARG A 141 15.34 12.43 -5.54
N GLN A 142 14.59 12.61 -4.45
CA GLN A 142 13.36 13.39 -4.44
C GLN A 142 13.66 14.89 -4.54
N GLU A 143 14.62 15.39 -3.78
CA GLU A 143 15.08 16.79 -3.83
C GLU A 143 15.60 17.15 -5.23
N GLU A 144 16.43 16.30 -5.84
CA GLU A 144 16.95 16.49 -7.21
C GLU A 144 15.82 16.57 -8.25
N LYS A 145 14.81 15.69 -8.15
CA LYS A 145 13.64 15.73 -9.04
C LYS A 145 12.82 17.00 -8.88
N GLU A 146 12.64 17.47 -7.65
CA GLU A 146 11.93 18.72 -7.38
C GLU A 146 12.68 19.94 -7.92
N GLU A 147 14.01 19.93 -7.84
CA GLU A 147 14.85 20.97 -8.45
C GLU A 147 14.77 20.95 -9.98
N GLU A 148 14.83 19.76 -10.60
CA GLU A 148 14.65 19.62 -12.05
C GLU A 148 13.26 20.09 -12.51
N LEU A 149 12.21 19.74 -11.77
CA LEU A 149 10.85 20.16 -12.07
C LEU A 149 10.71 21.68 -12.00
N LYS A 150 11.20 22.32 -10.92
CA LYS A 150 11.20 23.78 -10.77
C LYS A 150 11.95 24.48 -11.90
N LYS A 151 13.06 23.88 -12.36
CA LYS A 151 13.84 24.42 -13.48
C LYS A 151 13.04 24.36 -14.78
N ARG A 152 12.38 23.23 -15.07
CA ARG A 152 11.52 23.08 -16.27
C ARG A 152 10.35 24.04 -16.25
N GLU A 153 9.65 24.16 -15.12
CA GLU A 153 8.53 25.11 -14.97
C GLU A 153 8.96 26.56 -15.19
N LYS A 154 10.19 26.91 -14.77
CA LYS A 154 10.75 28.24 -15.01
C LYS A 154 11.06 28.46 -16.50
N GLU A 155 11.69 27.50 -17.16
CA GLU A 155 12.00 27.57 -18.59
C GLU A 155 10.72 27.63 -19.44
N GLU A 156 9.68 26.88 -19.08
CA GLU A 156 8.37 26.92 -19.76
C GLU A 156 7.70 28.30 -19.64
N LYS A 157 7.74 28.91 -18.46
CA LYS A 157 7.22 30.27 -18.25
C LYS A 157 7.97 31.33 -19.06
N GLU A 158 9.31 31.27 -19.08
CA GLU A 158 10.13 32.19 -19.86
C GLU A 158 9.87 32.06 -21.38
N VAL A 159 9.59 30.84 -21.86
CA VAL A 159 9.21 30.59 -23.27
C VAL A 159 7.79 31.06 -23.60
N GLU A 160 6.86 30.97 -22.65
CA GLU A 160 5.49 31.47 -22.82
C GLU A 160 5.46 33.00 -22.86
N GLU A 161 6.16 33.67 -21.94
CA GLU A 161 6.30 35.14 -21.91
C GLU A 161 6.95 35.68 -23.20
N ALA A 162 7.97 35.00 -23.73
CA ALA A 162 8.64 35.41 -24.97
C ALA A 162 7.81 35.21 -26.25
N LYS A 163 6.66 34.52 -26.18
CA LYS A 163 5.72 34.35 -27.32
C LYS A 163 4.56 35.36 -27.28
N GLU A 164 4.36 36.04 -26.16
CA GLU A 164 3.34 37.08 -25.99
C GLU A 164 3.85 38.50 -26.32
N GLU A 165 5.17 38.66 -26.52
CA GLU A 165 5.82 39.87 -27.07
C GLU A 165 5.96 39.85 -28.61
#